data_AF-A0A087G2V2-F1
#
_entry.id   AF-A0A087G2V2-F1
#
_cell.length_a   1.000
_cell.length_b   1.000
_cell.length_c   1.000
_cell.angle_alpha   90.00
_cell.angle_beta   90.00
_cell.angle_gamma   90.00
#
_symmetry.space_group_name_H-M   'P 1'
#
loop_
_entity.id
_entity.type
_entity.pdbx_description
1 polymer ?
#
loop_
_entity_poly.entity_id
_entity_poly.type
_entity_poly.pdbx_seq_one_letter_code
_entity_poly.pdbx_strand_id
1 'polypeptide(L)'
;MKINLHKPLLISSFTTLDGRGVSVHISGPACLLVYKATDVIIHGLKIHDCKPQPPSSVMGPDSKIIQLGHVDGDAIGLLGARKVWIDHNTLYDCEDGLLDVTQGTTDVTVSNNWFRNQDKVMLLGHDDAY
;
A
#
# COMPACT_ATOMS: atom_id res chain seq x y z
N MET A 1 -17.21 7.33 0.59
CA MET A 1 -16.16 8.35 0.81
C MET A 1 -15.12 8.21 -0.30
N LYS A 2 -14.68 9.32 -0.90
CA LYS A 2 -13.58 9.33 -1.87
C LYS A 2 -12.43 10.14 -1.29
N ILE A 3 -11.26 9.54 -1.20
CA ILE A 3 -10.05 10.14 -0.63
C ILE A 3 -9.03 10.21 -1.76
N ASN A 4 -8.66 11.43 -2.15
CA ASN A 4 -7.55 11.65 -3.06
C ASN A 4 -6.34 12.08 -2.24
N LEU A 5 -5.31 11.24 -2.24
CA LEU A 5 -4.07 11.53 -1.54
C LEU A 5 -3.29 12.62 -2.29
N HIS A 6 -2.56 13.44 -1.54
CA HIS A 6 -1.62 14.41 -2.12
C HIS A 6 -0.18 13.89 -2.14
N LYS A 7 0.10 12.87 -1.33
CA LYS A 7 1.37 12.17 -1.16
C LYS A 7 1.09 10.74 -0.67
N PRO A 8 2.03 9.78 -0.79
CA PRO A 8 1.85 8.44 -0.26
C PRO A 8 1.49 8.47 1.23
N LEU A 9 0.50 7.66 1.64
CA LEU A 9 0.10 7.55 3.02
C LEU A 9 0.92 6.47 3.72
N LEU A 10 1.80 6.88 4.64
CA LEU A 10 2.59 5.96 5.43
C LEU A 10 1.75 5.37 6.58
N ILE A 11 1.68 4.04 6.64
CA ILE A 11 0.95 3.31 7.66
C ILE A 11 1.91 2.83 8.75
N SER A 12 1.62 3.20 9.99
CA SER A 12 2.44 2.85 11.16
C SER A 12 2.09 1.45 11.68
N SER A 13 2.95 0.90 12.55
CA SER A 13 2.70 -0.37 13.23
C SER A 13 1.42 -0.35 14.06
N PHE A 14 0.86 -1.53 14.35
CA PHE A 14 -0.33 -1.72 15.21
C PHE A 14 -1.55 -0.92 14.71
N THR A 15 -1.75 -0.91 13.40
CA THR A 15 -2.77 -0.08 12.75
C THR A 15 -3.73 -0.95 11.94
N THR A 16 -5.03 -0.67 12.04
CA THR A 16 -6.06 -1.23 11.16
C THR A 16 -6.71 -0.12 10.35
N LEU A 17 -6.74 -0.29 9.03
CA LEU A 17 -7.62 0.47 8.14
C LEU A 17 -8.84 -0.39 7.83
N ASP A 18 -10.02 0.05 8.26
CA ASP A 18 -11.27 -0.71 8.18
C ASP A 18 -12.33 0.06 7.38
N GLY A 19 -12.67 -0.46 6.20
CA GLY A 19 -13.72 0.07 5.34
C GLY A 19 -15.11 -0.53 5.57
N ARG A 20 -15.33 -1.38 6.57
CA ARG A 20 -16.64 -2.03 6.77
C ARG A 20 -17.76 -1.01 6.97
N GLY A 21 -18.94 -1.34 6.42
CA GLY A 21 -20.14 -0.51 6.53
C GLY A 21 -20.18 0.72 5.62
N VAL A 22 -19.08 1.06 4.93
CA VAL A 22 -19.00 2.24 4.06
C VAL A 22 -18.17 1.97 2.80
N SER A 23 -18.54 2.53 1.65
CA SER A 23 -17.69 2.42 0.44
C SER A 23 -16.58 3.47 0.50
N VAL A 24 -15.35 3.07 0.84
CA VAL A 24 -14.17 3.93 0.88
C VAL A 24 -13.32 3.71 -0.37
N HIS A 25 -13.07 4.79 -1.11
CA HIS A 25 -12.19 4.81 -2.27
C HIS A 25 -10.94 5.62 -1.97
N ILE A 26 -9.76 5.09 -2.27
CA ILE A 26 -8.46 5.75 -2.13
C ILE A 26 -7.78 5.77 -3.50
N SER A 27 -7.30 6.94 -3.89
CA SER A 27 -6.57 7.18 -5.14
C SER A 27 -5.50 8.25 -4.95
N GLY A 28 -4.63 8.46 -5.93
CA GLY A 28 -3.68 9.58 -5.94
C GLY A 28 -2.22 9.14 -6.13
N PRO A 29 -1.24 9.91 -5.62
CA PRO A 29 0.18 9.57 -5.72
C PRO A 29 0.57 8.42 -4.77
N ALA A 30 1.19 7.38 -5.34
CA ALA A 30 1.17 6.01 -4.84
C ALA A 30 -0.22 5.71 -4.28
N CYS A 31 -0.32 4.98 -3.18
CA CYS A 31 -1.50 5.02 -2.34
C CYS A 31 -1.08 4.73 -0.90
N LEU A 32 -1.05 3.46 -0.50
CA LEU A 32 -0.68 3.05 0.86
C LEU A 32 0.74 2.49 0.88
N LEU A 33 1.53 2.91 1.87
CA LEU A 33 2.88 2.42 2.08
C LEU A 33 3.07 1.94 3.52
N VAL A 34 3.38 0.66 3.70
CA VAL A 34 3.76 0.05 4.97
C VAL A 34 5.28 -0.11 4.97
N TYR A 35 5.98 0.83 5.62
CA TYR A 35 7.45 0.87 5.62
C TYR A 35 7.99 0.54 7.01
N LYS A 36 8.78 -0.55 7.12
CA LYS A 36 9.43 -1.00 8.37
C LYS A 36 8.47 -1.06 9.56
N ALA A 37 7.26 -1.56 9.32
CA ALA A 37 6.17 -1.62 10.30
C ALA A 37 5.69 -3.06 10.54
N THR A 38 4.97 -3.26 11.65
CA THR A 38 4.47 -4.58 12.08
C THR A 38 3.00 -4.52 12.48
N ASP A 39 2.29 -5.65 12.35
CA ASP A 39 0.92 -5.82 12.87
C ASP A 39 -0.05 -4.81 12.24
N VAL A 40 -0.19 -4.89 10.90
CA VAL A 40 -1.04 -4.00 10.10
C VAL A 40 -2.15 -4.79 9.41
N ILE A 41 -3.38 -4.27 9.45
CA ILE A 41 -4.53 -4.83 8.72
C ILE A 41 -5.07 -3.76 7.76
N ILE A 42 -5.23 -4.12 6.48
CA ILE A 42 -5.87 -3.29 5.47
C ILE A 42 -7.08 -4.05 4.95
N HIS A 43 -8.29 -3.57 5.28
CA HIS A 43 -9.52 -4.31 5.05
C HIS A 43 -10.67 -3.49 4.49
N GLY A 44 -11.36 -4.03 3.48
CA GLY A 44 -12.61 -3.48 2.96
C GLY A 44 -12.47 -2.18 2.16
N LEU A 45 -11.29 -1.91 1.59
CA LEU A 45 -11.02 -0.68 0.83
C LEU A 45 -11.10 -0.91 -0.67
N LYS A 46 -11.42 0.16 -1.42
CA LYS A 46 -11.27 0.21 -2.87
C LYS A 46 -10.10 1.14 -3.19
N ILE A 47 -9.00 0.60 -3.72
CA ILE A 47 -7.78 1.37 -4.00
C ILE A 47 -7.50 1.29 -5.49
N HIS A 48 -7.41 2.45 -6.14
CA HIS A 48 -7.33 2.54 -7.60
C HIS A 48 -6.78 3.89 -8.07
N ASP A 49 -6.42 3.99 -9.35
CA ASP A 49 -5.86 5.21 -9.96
C ASP A 49 -4.63 5.74 -9.18
N CYS A 50 -3.80 4.82 -8.66
CA CYS A 50 -2.56 5.15 -7.95
C CYS A 50 -1.45 5.46 -8.97
N LYS A 51 -0.64 6.48 -8.69
CA LYS A 51 0.28 7.11 -9.68
C LYS A 51 1.69 7.29 -9.16
N PRO A 52 2.73 7.24 -10.00
CA PRO A 52 4.10 7.51 -9.58
C PRO A 52 4.25 8.93 -9.05
N GLN A 53 5.21 9.11 -8.16
CA GLN A 53 5.56 10.43 -7.62
C GLN A 53 7.08 10.60 -7.50
N PRO A 54 7.63 11.78 -7.81
CA PRO A 54 9.01 12.09 -7.44
C PRO A 54 9.22 12.05 -5.91
N PRO A 55 10.48 11.97 -5.46
CA PRO A 55 10.83 12.01 -4.05
C PRO A 55 10.11 13.12 -3.28
N SER A 56 9.63 12.79 -2.08
CA SER A 56 8.87 13.74 -1.26
C SER A 56 8.95 13.46 0.23
N SER A 57 8.69 14.50 1.01
CA SER A 57 8.56 14.41 2.46
C SER A 57 7.12 14.07 2.88
N VAL A 58 6.96 13.06 3.72
CA VAL A 58 5.67 12.67 4.31
C VAL A 58 5.73 12.65 5.83
N MET A 59 4.58 12.80 6.48
CA MET A 59 4.47 12.62 7.92
C MET A 59 4.50 11.12 8.24
N GLY A 60 5.45 10.71 9.06
CA GLY A 60 5.55 9.35 9.59
C GLY A 60 5.12 9.24 11.05
N PRO A 61 5.43 8.10 11.71
CA PRO A 61 5.15 7.89 13.12
C PRO A 61 5.73 9.01 14.01
N ASP A 62 5.08 9.27 15.14
CA ASP A 62 5.48 10.31 16.11
C ASP A 62 5.63 11.72 15.52
N SER A 63 4.87 12.04 14.47
CA SER A 63 4.96 13.32 13.74
C SER A 63 6.35 13.61 13.14
N LYS A 64 7.16 12.57 12.91
CA LYS A 64 8.48 12.73 12.28
C LYS A 64 8.33 12.79 10.78
N ILE A 65 9.05 13.72 10.14
CA ILE A 65 9.08 13.79 8.68
C ILE A 65 10.00 12.68 8.15
N ILE A 66 9.48 11.89 7.22
CA ILE A 66 10.23 10.85 6.50
C ILE A 66 10.40 11.28 5.05
N GLN A 67 11.62 11.13 4.54
CA GLN A 67 11.92 11.36 3.12
C GLN A 67 11.70 10.06 2.36
N LEU A 68 10.69 10.05 1.48
CA LEU A 68 10.47 8.97 0.54
C LEU A 68 11.24 9.25 -0.75
N GLY A 69 11.81 8.18 -1.31
CA GLY A 69 12.38 8.20 -2.66
C GLY A 69 11.29 8.30 -3.73
N HIS A 70 11.67 8.01 -4.97
CA HIS A 70 10.68 7.78 -6.02
C HIS A 70 9.75 6.63 -5.61
N VAL A 71 8.47 6.77 -5.92
CA VAL A 71 7.45 5.73 -5.73
C VAL A 71 6.78 5.50 -7.07
N ASP A 72 6.55 4.24 -7.42
CA ASP A 72 6.24 3.82 -8.79
C ASP A 72 4.74 3.86 -9.12
N GLY A 73 3.88 3.92 -8.10
CA GLY A 73 2.43 4.06 -8.27
C GLY A 73 1.62 2.86 -7.82
N ASP A 74 2.16 2.03 -6.92
CA ASP A 74 1.43 0.87 -6.40
C ASP A 74 0.23 1.24 -5.54
N ALA A 75 -0.79 0.39 -5.54
CA ALA A 75 -1.92 0.54 -4.62
C ALA A 75 -1.51 0.30 -3.16
N ILE A 76 -0.73 -0.75 -2.90
CA ILE A 76 -0.18 -1.07 -1.58
C ILE A 76 1.28 -1.52 -1.73
N GLY A 77 2.21 -0.77 -1.14
CA GLY A 77 3.61 -1.18 -1.03
C GLY A 77 3.94 -1.65 0.39
N LEU A 78 4.54 -2.84 0.53
CA LEU A 78 5.05 -3.40 1.79
C LEU A 78 6.57 -3.55 1.71
N LEU A 79 7.30 -2.70 2.45
CA LEU A 79 8.76 -2.63 2.41
C LEU A 79 9.34 -2.88 3.81
N GLY A 80 10.00 -4.02 4.00
CA GLY A 80 10.52 -4.45 5.31
C GLY A 80 9.45 -4.58 6.39
N ALA A 81 8.21 -4.90 5.99
CA ALA A 81 7.08 -5.06 6.90
C ALA A 81 7.00 -6.48 7.46
N ARG A 82 6.25 -6.70 8.55
CA ARG A 82 5.94 -8.04 9.03
C ARG A 82 4.54 -8.13 9.60
N LYS A 83 3.94 -9.33 9.60
CA LYS A 83 2.60 -9.56 10.17
C LYS A 83 1.57 -8.60 9.58
N VAL A 84 1.40 -8.66 8.26
CA VAL A 84 0.47 -7.81 7.52
C VAL A 84 -0.66 -8.66 6.96
N TRP A 85 -1.90 -8.20 7.12
CA TRP A 85 -3.07 -8.85 6.55
C TRP A 85 -3.79 -7.90 5.58
N ILE A 86 -3.78 -8.27 4.30
CA ILE A 86 -4.47 -7.57 3.22
C ILE A 86 -5.72 -8.37 2.86
N ASP A 87 -6.90 -7.89 3.25
CA ASP A 87 -8.13 -8.68 3.20
C ASP A 87 -9.36 -7.95 2.66
N HIS A 88 -10.16 -8.59 1.80
CA HIS A 88 -11.43 -8.02 1.27
C HIS A 88 -11.30 -6.64 0.61
N ASN A 89 -10.15 -6.33 0.03
CA ASN A 89 -9.97 -5.09 -0.73
C ASN A 89 -10.32 -5.31 -2.20
N THR A 90 -10.72 -4.24 -2.89
CA THR A 90 -10.79 -4.20 -4.35
C THR A 90 -9.67 -3.31 -4.87
N LEU A 91 -8.78 -3.86 -5.67
CA LEU A 91 -7.56 -3.19 -6.15
C LEU A 91 -7.54 -3.23 -7.68
N TYR A 92 -7.38 -2.08 -8.34
CA TYR A 92 -7.48 -2.01 -9.82
C TYR A 92 -6.90 -0.72 -10.42
N ASP A 93 -6.62 -0.72 -11.73
CA ASP A 93 -6.26 0.45 -12.54
C ASP A 93 -5.20 1.37 -11.90
N CYS A 94 -4.07 0.81 -11.47
CA CYS A 94 -2.92 1.58 -10.97
C CYS A 94 -1.82 1.66 -12.04
N GLU A 95 -0.93 2.66 -11.95
CA GLU A 95 0.08 2.88 -13.00
C GLU A 95 1.23 1.86 -12.96
N ASP A 96 1.53 1.27 -11.81
CA ASP A 96 2.52 0.17 -11.69
C ASP A 96 1.90 -1.13 -11.12
N GLY A 97 2.17 -1.51 -9.87
CA GLY A 97 1.63 -2.70 -9.22
C GLY A 97 0.29 -2.47 -8.48
N LEU A 98 -0.40 -3.54 -8.08
CA LEU A 98 -1.45 -3.42 -7.05
C LEU A 98 -0.90 -3.75 -5.66
N LEU A 99 -0.08 -4.78 -5.54
CA LEU A 99 0.53 -5.16 -4.27
C LEU A 99 2.00 -5.55 -4.46
N ASP A 100 2.87 -4.77 -3.86
CA ASP A 100 4.31 -5.01 -3.87
C ASP A 100 4.80 -5.41 -2.49
N VAL A 101 5.43 -6.58 -2.39
CA VAL A 101 5.92 -7.18 -1.15
C VAL A 101 7.42 -7.40 -1.30
N THR A 102 8.21 -6.50 -0.71
CA THR A 102 9.64 -6.37 -1.00
C THR A 102 10.49 -6.12 0.24
N GLN A 103 11.81 -6.08 0.06
CA GLN A 103 12.81 -5.71 1.09
C GLN A 103 12.70 -6.49 2.40
N GLY A 104 12.66 -7.82 2.33
CA GLY A 104 12.60 -8.69 3.51
C GLY A 104 11.26 -8.67 4.24
N THR A 105 10.20 -8.20 3.58
CA THR A 105 8.83 -8.32 4.11
C THR A 105 8.45 -9.79 4.26
N THR A 106 7.85 -10.15 5.40
CA THR A 106 7.47 -11.53 5.72
C THR A 106 6.16 -11.60 6.51
N ASP A 107 5.62 -12.80 6.73
CA ASP A 107 4.38 -13.03 7.48
C ASP A 107 3.20 -12.21 6.93
N VAL A 108 3.03 -12.21 5.60
CA VAL A 108 1.94 -11.52 4.91
C VAL A 108 0.86 -12.52 4.52
N THR A 109 -0.39 -12.22 4.88
CA THR A 109 -1.56 -12.92 4.35
C THR A 109 -2.30 -12.02 3.37
N VAL A 110 -2.57 -12.52 2.17
CA VAL A 110 -3.39 -11.85 1.15
C VAL A 110 -4.61 -12.72 0.89
N SER A 111 -5.79 -12.29 1.33
CA SER A 111 -7.00 -13.11 1.27
C SER A 111 -8.23 -12.31 0.82
N ASN A 112 -9.16 -12.96 0.12
CA ASN A 112 -10.46 -12.40 -0.25
C ASN A 112 -10.43 -11.06 -1.01
N ASN A 113 -9.29 -10.68 -1.58
CA ASN A 113 -9.19 -9.46 -2.37
C ASN A 113 -9.69 -9.70 -3.80
N TRP A 114 -10.27 -8.66 -4.40
CA TRP A 114 -10.60 -8.64 -5.81
C TRP A 114 -9.62 -7.74 -6.56
N PHE A 115 -8.64 -8.38 -7.19
CA PHE A 115 -7.73 -7.73 -8.14
C PHE A 115 -8.37 -7.79 -9.53
N ARG A 116 -8.40 -6.66 -10.24
CA ARG A 116 -8.97 -6.59 -11.60
C ARG A 116 -8.37 -5.45 -12.39
N ASN A 117 -8.52 -5.50 -13.71
CA ASN A 117 -8.11 -4.43 -14.62
C ASN A 117 -6.65 -3.98 -14.38
N GLN A 118 -5.73 -4.94 -14.31
CA GLN A 118 -4.31 -4.64 -14.09
C GLN A 118 -3.46 -5.67 -14.83
N ASP A 119 -2.33 -5.21 -15.40
CA ASP A 119 -1.29 -6.06 -15.95
C ASP A 119 -0.37 -6.61 -14.85
N LYS A 120 0.29 -5.70 -14.11
CA LYS A 120 1.15 -6.05 -12.96
C LYS A 120 0.35 -6.14 -11.67
N VAL A 121 -0.14 -7.33 -11.34
CA VAL A 121 -1.01 -7.51 -10.16
C VAL A 121 -0.23 -7.50 -8.85
N MET A 122 0.77 -8.36 -8.71
CA MET A 122 1.47 -8.56 -7.44
C MET A 122 2.93 -8.93 -7.66
N LEU A 123 3.84 -8.26 -6.96
CA LEU A 123 5.27 -8.57 -6.93
C LEU A 123 5.66 -9.07 -5.54
N LEU A 124 6.32 -10.24 -5.47
CA LEU A 124 6.79 -10.86 -4.24
C LEU A 124 8.31 -11.08 -4.33
N GLY A 125 9.09 -10.09 -3.88
CA GLY A 125 10.53 -10.00 -4.11
C GLY A 125 10.89 -9.27 -5.42
N HIS A 126 11.96 -8.46 -5.41
CA HIS A 126 12.28 -7.55 -6.52
C HIS A 126 13.76 -7.60 -7.00
N ASP A 127 14.59 -8.45 -6.41
CA ASP A 127 16.03 -8.53 -6.69
C ASP A 127 16.46 -10.00 -6.70
N ASP A 128 16.94 -10.48 -7.85
CA ASP A 128 17.35 -11.87 -8.07
C ASP A 128 18.60 -12.28 -7.26
N ALA A 129 19.31 -11.31 -6.68
CA ALA A 129 20.49 -11.57 -5.85
C ALA A 129 20.16 -11.94 -4.40
N TYR A 130 18.88 -11.92 -4.00
CA TYR A 130 18.41 -12.22 -2.65
C TYR A 130 17.33 -13.31 -2.65
#